data_AF-A0A3A0FPK8-F1
#
_entry.id   AF-A0A3A0FPK8-F1
#
_cell.length_a   1.000
_cell.length_b   1.000
_cell.length_c   1.000
_cell.angle_alpha   90.00
_cell.angle_beta   90.00
_cell.angle_gamma   90.00
#
_symmetry.space_group_name_H-M   'P 1'
#
loop_
_entity.id
_entity.type
_entity.pdbx_description
1 polymer ?
#
loop_
_entity_poly.entity_id
_entity_poly.type
_entity_poly.pdbx_seq_one_letter_code
_entity_poly.pdbx_strand_id
1 'polypeptide(L)'
;MAVSRLFLRPWIPNVQMSWVKMGTKLAQMALLSGANDFGGTLMEESISRESGADHGENLPAEEIRRLIREMGRTPAERSTKYEILRVFADPAQDPPSLEPEHRKDLSGPARWKKQAETKPLRVARTSA
;
A
#
# COMPACT_ATOMS: atom_id res chain seq x y z
N MET A 1 -8.32 0.76 13.87
CA MET A 1 -7.13 0.69 14.74
C MET A 1 -7.27 1.51 16.04
N ALA A 2 -8.14 2.52 16.09
CA ALA A 2 -8.18 3.47 17.21
C ALA A 2 -8.58 2.83 18.54
N VAL A 3 -9.59 1.95 18.53
CA VAL A 3 -10.03 1.21 19.72
C VAL A 3 -8.89 0.36 20.28
N SER A 4 -8.22 -0.43 19.44
CA SER A 4 -7.06 -1.24 19.83
C SER A 4 -5.95 -0.37 20.41
N ARG A 5 -5.69 0.80 19.80
CA ARG A 5 -4.66 1.74 20.28
C ARG A 5 -4.99 2.30 21.66
N LEU A 6 -6.26 2.61 21.93
CA LEU A 6 -6.71 3.09 23.24
C LEU A 6 -6.68 1.97 24.30
N PHE A 7 -7.09 0.77 23.92
CA PHE A 7 -7.20 -0.36 24.85
C PHE A 7 -5.86 -1.01 25.19
N LEU A 8 -4.96 -1.14 24.21
CA LEU A 8 -3.72 -1.88 24.36
C LEU A 8 -2.52 -1.02 24.78
N ARG A 9 -2.67 0.30 24.85
CA ARG A 9 -1.64 1.16 25.42
C ARG A 9 -1.67 1.07 26.95
N PRO A 10 -0.52 0.88 27.63
CA PRO A 10 0.85 0.88 27.10
C PRO A 10 1.43 -0.50 26.72
N TRP A 11 0.73 -1.60 26.99
CA TRP A 11 1.26 -2.96 26.94
C TRP A 11 1.68 -3.45 25.55
N ILE A 12 0.96 -3.06 24.50
CA ILE A 12 1.30 -3.39 23.11
C ILE A 12 1.62 -2.08 22.36
N PRO A 13 2.89 -1.67 22.32
CA PRO A 13 3.28 -0.38 21.75
C PRO A 13 3.09 -0.36 20.22
N ASN A 14 3.32 -1.49 19.56
CA ASN A 14 3.30 -1.60 18.10
C ASN A 14 2.07 -2.32 17.60
N VAL A 15 1.33 -1.68 16.71
CA VAL A 15 0.16 -2.25 16.04
C VAL A 15 0.44 -2.22 14.55
N GLN A 16 0.72 -3.39 14.00
CA GLN A 16 0.99 -3.59 12.58
C GLN A 16 -0.30 -3.65 11.78
N MET A 17 -0.27 -3.06 10.59
CA MET A 17 -1.30 -3.26 9.57
C MET A 17 -0.75 -4.09 8.40
N SER A 18 -1.63 -4.86 7.76
CA SER A 18 -1.26 -5.77 6.66
C SER A 18 -1.68 -5.17 5.32
N TRP A 19 -0.81 -4.40 4.69
CA TRP A 19 -1.08 -3.77 3.38
C TRP A 19 -1.39 -4.81 2.29
N VAL A 20 -0.82 -6.01 2.37
CA VAL A 20 -1.06 -7.11 1.42
C VAL A 20 -2.51 -7.60 1.43
N LYS A 21 -3.21 -7.48 2.56
CA LYS A 21 -4.62 -7.88 2.67
C LYS A 21 -5.59 -6.74 2.40
N MET A 22 -5.21 -5.50 2.67
CA MET A 22 -6.13 -4.35 2.63
C MET A 22 -5.83 -3.34 1.51
N GLY A 23 -4.70 -3.48 0.81
CA GLY A 23 -4.20 -2.50 -0.14
C GLY A 23 -3.59 -1.25 0.53
N THR A 24 -2.85 -0.47 -0.25
CA THR A 24 -2.07 0.70 0.22
C THR A 24 -2.93 1.83 0.80
N LYS A 25 -4.13 2.06 0.24
CA LYS A 25 -5.04 3.11 0.70
C LYS A 25 -5.59 2.83 2.09
N LEU A 26 -6.11 1.61 2.34
CA LEU A 26 -6.58 1.23 3.67
C LEU A 26 -5.42 1.13 4.67
N ALA A 27 -4.23 0.77 4.20
CA ALA A 27 -2.99 0.84 4.96
C ALA A 27 -2.70 2.26 5.51
N GLN A 28 -2.74 3.30 4.66
CA GLN A 28 -2.59 4.70 5.11
C GLN A 28 -3.67 5.09 6.13
N MET A 29 -4.93 4.69 5.89
CA MET A 29 -6.02 4.94 6.84
C MET A 29 -5.83 4.22 8.18
N ALA A 30 -5.27 3.00 8.17
CA ALA A 30 -4.95 2.26 9.38
C ALA A 30 -3.86 2.98 10.20
N LEU A 31 -2.83 3.51 9.53
CA LEU A 31 -1.79 4.32 10.17
C LEU A 31 -2.36 5.61 10.78
N LEU A 32 -3.24 6.33 10.06
CA LEU A 32 -3.91 7.52 10.59
C LEU A 32 -4.81 7.19 11.79
N SER A 33 -5.40 6.01 11.81
CA SER A 33 -6.34 5.59 12.86
C SER A 33 -5.69 4.79 14.01
N GLY A 34 -4.37 4.80 14.16
CA GLY A 34 -3.69 4.29 15.37
C GLY A 34 -2.70 3.13 15.16
N ALA A 35 -2.60 2.57 13.95
CA ALA A 35 -1.45 1.76 13.59
C ALA A 35 -0.18 2.63 13.52
N ASN A 36 0.95 2.01 13.80
CA ASN A 36 2.27 2.67 13.72
C ASN A 36 3.31 1.83 12.99
N ASP A 37 2.90 0.70 12.42
CA ASP A 37 3.79 -0.22 11.75
C ASP A 37 3.19 -0.63 10.40
N PHE A 38 3.86 -0.19 9.33
CA PHE A 38 3.56 -0.53 7.95
C PHE A 38 4.27 -1.86 7.69
N GLY A 39 3.50 -2.94 7.47
CA GLY A 39 4.08 -4.26 7.21
C GLY A 39 5.17 -4.21 6.13
N GLY A 40 6.18 -5.07 6.23
CA GLY A 40 7.39 -5.01 5.39
C GLY A 40 7.15 -5.07 3.87
N THR A 41 8.22 -4.85 3.13
CA THR A 41 8.23 -4.97 1.67
C THR A 41 8.00 -6.41 1.22
N LEU A 42 7.28 -6.59 0.12
CA LEU A 42 7.33 -7.83 -0.65
C LEU A 42 8.25 -7.57 -1.85
N MET A 43 9.39 -8.25 -1.85
CA MET A 43 10.21 -8.41 -3.05
C MET A 43 9.60 -9.56 -3.85
N GLU A 44 9.56 -9.43 -5.18
CA GLU A 44 8.85 -10.35 -6.06
C GLU A 44 9.46 -11.76 -5.98
N GLU A 45 8.89 -12.60 -5.13
CA GLU A 45 9.23 -14.00 -5.05
C GLU A 45 8.30 -14.76 -6.00
N SER A 46 8.88 -15.45 -6.98
CA SER A 46 8.19 -16.17 -8.07
C SER A 46 7.02 -17.07 -7.63
N ILE A 47 6.96 -17.43 -6.35
CA ILE A 47 5.93 -18.25 -5.70
C ILE A 47 4.55 -17.55 -5.58
N SER A 48 4.50 -16.22 -5.39
CA SER A 48 3.22 -15.50 -5.25
C SER A 48 2.45 -15.41 -6.57
N ARG A 49 3.16 -15.37 -7.71
CA ARG A 49 2.56 -15.32 -9.05
C ARG A 49 1.84 -16.62 -9.41
N GLU A 50 2.33 -17.76 -8.93
CA GLU A 50 1.71 -19.07 -9.14
C GLU A 50 0.51 -19.34 -8.21
N SER A 51 0.39 -18.60 -7.09
CA SER A 51 -0.64 -18.84 -6.07
C SER A 51 -1.90 -17.97 -6.20
N GLY A 52 -2.02 -17.12 -7.23
CA GLY A 52 -3.28 -16.44 -7.58
C GLY A 52 -3.74 -15.33 -6.63
N ALA A 53 -2.82 -14.62 -5.98
CA ALA A 53 -3.17 -13.48 -5.13
C ALA A 53 -3.54 -12.25 -5.98
N ASP A 54 -4.80 -11.76 -5.87
CA ASP A 54 -5.26 -10.56 -6.59
C ASP A 54 -4.59 -9.26 -6.13
N HIS A 55 -4.05 -9.23 -4.90
CA HIS A 55 -3.41 -8.05 -4.31
C HIS A 55 -2.11 -8.43 -3.59
N GLY A 56 -1.00 -7.80 -3.99
CA GLY A 56 0.32 -7.98 -3.36
C GLY A 56 1.42 -8.39 -4.32
N GLU A 57 1.57 -7.70 -5.45
CA GLU A 57 2.50 -8.14 -6.50
C GLU A 57 3.94 -7.66 -6.27
N ASN A 58 4.13 -6.42 -5.81
CA ASN A 58 5.43 -5.88 -5.39
C ASN A 58 5.16 -4.52 -4.70
N LEU A 59 5.75 -4.28 -3.53
CA LEU A 59 5.72 -2.95 -2.90
C LEU A 59 7.14 -2.61 -2.41
N PRO A 60 7.92 -1.84 -3.21
CA PRO A 60 9.28 -1.47 -2.85
C PRO A 60 9.35 -0.59 -1.61
N ALA A 61 10.50 -0.61 -0.92
CA ALA A 61 10.71 0.20 0.28
C ALA A 61 10.54 1.71 0.01
N GLU A 62 10.95 2.17 -1.18
CA GLU A 62 10.77 3.56 -1.62
C GLU A 62 9.29 3.94 -1.67
N GLU A 63 8.44 3.05 -2.20
CA GLU A 63 7.01 3.29 -2.29
C GLU A 63 6.37 3.34 -0.90
N ILE A 64 6.80 2.48 0.04
CA ILE A 64 6.36 2.57 1.43
C ILE A 64 6.74 3.92 2.04
N ARG A 65 7.98 4.39 1.84
CA ARG A 65 8.42 5.72 2.32
C ARG A 65 7.57 6.83 1.71
N ARG A 66 7.30 6.77 0.41
CA ARG A 66 6.44 7.73 -0.31
C ARG A 66 5.03 7.78 0.28
N LEU A 67 4.38 6.62 0.44
CA LEU A 67 3.03 6.50 1.00
C LEU A 67 2.95 7.03 2.44
N ILE A 68 3.96 6.78 3.28
CA ILE A 68 4.00 7.31 4.65
C ILE A 68 4.17 8.84 4.65
N ARG A 69 4.96 9.39 3.72
CA ARG A 69 5.14 10.86 3.60
C ARG A 69 3.89 11.57 3.08
N GLU A 70 3.16 10.98 2.14
CA GLU A 70 1.90 11.54 1.62
C GLU A 70 0.87 11.82 2.72
N MET A 71 0.90 11.03 3.81
CA MET A 71 0.04 11.20 4.97
C MET A 71 0.66 12.07 6.08
N GLY A 72 1.72 12.82 5.77
CA GLY A 72 2.37 13.76 6.68
C GLY A 72 3.18 13.10 7.81
N ARG A 73 3.62 11.84 7.63
CA ARG A 73 4.44 11.12 8.61
C ARG A 73 5.88 10.92 8.14
N THR A 74 6.77 10.71 9.10
CA THR A 74 8.18 10.37 8.82
C THR A 74 8.36 8.86 8.78
N PRO A 75 8.81 8.27 7.65
CA PRO A 75 9.12 6.85 7.59
C PRO A 75 10.33 6.50 8.45
N ALA A 76 10.29 5.31 9.05
CA ALA A 76 11.43 4.76 9.78
C ALA A 76 11.51 3.24 9.53
N GLU A 77 12.74 2.75 9.38
CA GLU A 77 13.04 1.33 9.32
C GLU A 77 13.24 0.79 10.74
N ARG A 78 12.68 -0.39 11.01
CA ARG A 78 12.76 -1.04 12.31
C ARG A 78 13.33 -2.44 12.22
N SER A 79 13.94 -2.90 13.31
CA SER A 79 14.29 -4.31 13.50
C SER A 79 13.04 -5.16 13.80
N THR A 80 13.20 -6.49 13.84
CA THR A 80 12.17 -7.42 14.32
C THR A 80 11.82 -7.20 15.79
N LYS A 81 12.74 -6.61 16.58
CA LYS A 81 12.51 -6.19 17.96
C LYS A 81 11.88 -4.79 18.08
N TYR A 82 11.51 -4.17 16.96
CA TYR A 82 10.93 -2.82 16.87
C TYR A 82 11.88 -1.69 17.27
N GLU A 83 13.19 -1.93 17.29
CA GLU A 83 14.18 -0.86 17.44
C GLU A 83 14.27 -0.07 16.14
N ILE A 84 14.32 1.25 16.23
CA ILE A 84 14.49 2.11 15.05
C ILE A 84 15.93 2.02 14.58
N LEU A 85 16.13 1.52 13.35
CA LEU A 85 17.43 1.38 12.71
C LEU A 85 17.80 2.65 11.93
N ARG A 86 16.83 3.22 11.21
CA ARG A 86 17.02 4.40 10.38
C ARG A 86 15.74 5.23 10.28
N VAL A 87 15.87 6.55 10.31
CA VAL A 87 14.76 7.50 10.08
C VAL A 87 14.98 8.19 8.74
N PHE A 88 13.94 8.22 7.91
CA PHE A 88 13.99 8.81 6.56
C PHE A 88 13.32 10.20 6.55
N ALA A 89 13.89 11.13 7.32
CA ALA A 89 13.35 12.49 7.47
C ALA A 89 13.42 13.31 6.18
N ASP A 90 14.53 13.19 5.45
CA ASP A 90 14.79 13.91 4.21
C ASP A 90 14.71 12.95 3.01
N PRO A 91 13.74 13.12 2.09
CA PRO A 91 13.66 12.31 0.88
C PRO A 91 14.93 12.34 0.02
N ALA A 92 15.72 13.42 0.07
CA ALA A 92 16.96 13.53 -0.71
C ALA A 92 18.07 12.57 -0.24
N GLN A 93 17.94 12.01 0.97
CA GLN A 93 18.89 11.07 1.57
C GLN A 93 18.39 9.63 1.54
N ASP A 94 17.28 9.37 0.86
CA ASP A 94 16.76 8.02 0.72
C ASP A 94 17.73 7.15 -0.08
N PRO A 95 17.95 5.88 0.33
CA PRO A 95 18.72 4.96 -0.47
C PRO A 95 17.99 4.70 -1.79
N PRO A 96 18.74 4.50 -2.89
CA PRO A 96 18.14 4.15 -4.18
C PRO A 96 17.35 2.84 -4.05
N SER A 97 16.31 2.68 -4.87
CA SER A 97 15.61 1.40 -4.98
C SER A 97 16.60 0.31 -5.38
N LEU A 98 16.63 -0.77 -4.61
CA LEU A 98 17.37 -1.99 -4.94
C LEU A 98 16.55 -2.89 -5.88
N GLU A 99 15.25 -2.62 -6.00
CA GLU A 99 14.34 -3.34 -6.87
C GLU A 99 14.38 -2.75 -8.28
N PRO A 100 14.41 -3.59 -9.34
CA PRO A 100 14.32 -3.12 -10.72
C PRO A 100 12.99 -2.37 -10.95
N GLU A 101 13.04 -1.28 -11.72
CA GLU A 101 11.85 -0.51 -12.08
C GLU A 101 10.83 -1.37 -12.83
N HIS A 102 9.79 -1.83 -12.12
CA HIS A 102 8.64 -2.46 -12.77
C HIS A 102 7.62 -1.38 -13.16
N ARG A 103 7.61 -1.03 -14.45
CA ARG A 103 6.52 -0.23 -15.04
C ARG A 103 5.22 -1.04 -14.90
N LYS A 104 4.35 -0.67 -13.96
CA LYS A 104 3.00 -1.22 -13.87
C LYS A 104 2.26 -0.89 -15.18
N ASP A 105 2.06 -1.89 -16.04
CA ASP A 105 1.06 -1.79 -17.08
C ASP A 105 -0.31 -1.82 -16.38
N LEU A 106 -0.85 -0.64 -16.13
CA LEU A 106 -2.20 -0.45 -15.58
C LEU A 106 -3.30 -0.81 -16.58
N SER A 107 -2.95 -1.30 -17.78
CA SER A 107 -3.92 -1.94 -18.66
C SER A 107 -4.29 -3.29 -18.04
N GLY A 108 -5.39 -3.30 -17.29
CA GLY A 108 -6.01 -4.52 -16.78
C GLY A 108 -6.16 -5.58 -17.88
N PRO A 109 -6.44 -6.84 -17.51
CA PRO A 109 -6.36 -7.97 -18.45
C PRO A 109 -7.11 -7.65 -19.74
N ALA A 110 -6.47 -7.89 -20.89
CA ALA A 110 -6.98 -7.59 -22.23
C ALA A 110 -8.42 -8.12 -22.48
N ARG A 111 -8.87 -9.05 -21.62
CA ARG A 111 -10.24 -9.56 -21.52
C ARG A 111 -11.31 -8.48 -21.24
N TRP A 112 -10.98 -7.39 -20.54
CA TRP A 112 -11.92 -6.28 -20.30
C TRP A 112 -12.03 -5.30 -21.47
N LYS A 113 -11.02 -5.22 -22.35
CA LYS A 113 -11.06 -4.33 -23.53
C LYS A 113 -12.15 -4.73 -24.53
N LYS A 114 -12.56 -6.01 -24.57
CA LYS A 114 -13.62 -6.50 -25.47
C LYS A 114 -15.06 -6.27 -24.96
N GLN A 115 -15.24 -5.82 -23.71
CA GLN A 115 -16.58 -5.65 -23.12
C GLN A 115 -17.06 -4.20 -23.12
N ALA A 116 -16.20 -3.25 -23.50
CA ALA A 116 -16.51 -1.82 -23.55
C ALA A 116 -17.10 -1.36 -24.91
N GLU A 117 -17.14 -2.22 -25.92
CA GLU A 117 -17.79 -1.90 -27.19
C GLU A 117 -19.23 -2.44 -27.23
N THR A 118 -20.16 -1.52 -27.50
CA THR A 118 -21.61 -1.70 -27.73
C THR A 118 -22.53 -1.79 -26.51
N LYS A 119 -22.80 -0.63 -25.90
CA LYS A 119 -24.17 -0.33 -25.45
C LYS A 119 -24.55 1.09 -25.89
N PRO A 120 -25.56 1.28 -26.77
CA PRO A 120 -25.93 2.62 -27.21
C PRO A 120 -26.48 3.44 -26.03
N LEU A 121 -26.05 4.69 -25.95
CA LEU A 121 -26.53 5.69 -25.00
C LEU A 121 -28.03 5.91 -25.21
N ARG A 122 -28.87 5.53 -24.23
CA ARG A 122 -30.27 5.94 -24.18
C ARG A 122 -30.33 7.41 -23.76
N VAL A 123 -30.50 8.30 -24.73
CA VAL A 123 -30.80 9.71 -24.50
C VAL A 123 -32.27 9.83 -24.08
N ALA A 124 -32.53 10.28 -22.85
CA ALA A 124 -33.85 10.71 -22.43
C ALA A 124 -34.07 12.15 -22.94
N ARG A 125 -35.12 12.34 -23.75
CA ARG A 125 -35.61 13.69 -24.12
C ARG A 125 -36.71 14.08 -23.15
N THR A 126 -36.64 15.28 -22.60
CA THR A 126 -37.76 15.94 -21.92
C THR A 126 -38.48 16.85 -22.92
N SER A 127 -39.80 16.75 -23.00
CA SER A 127 -40.68 17.73 -23.64
C SER A 127 -41.32 18.61 -22.58
N ALA A 128 -41.55 19.88 -22.93
CA ALA A 128 -42.25 20.89 -22.13
C ALA A 128 -43.70 20.49 -21.82
#